data_AF-A0A7W2H3V8-F1
#
_entry.id   AF-A0A7W2H3V8-F1
#
_cell.length_a   1.000
_cell.length_b   1.000
_cell.length_c   1.000
_cell.angle_alpha   90.00
_cell.angle_beta   90.00
_cell.angle_gamma   90.00
#
_symmetry.space_group_name_H-M   'P 1'
#
loop_
_entity.id
_entity.type
_entity.pdbx_description
1 polymer ?
#
loop_
_entity_poly.entity_id
_entity_poly.type
_entity_poly.pdbx_seq_one_letter_code
_entity_poly.pdbx_strand_id
1 'polypeptide(L)'
;MINAEALQNDLPNQWLSILAFTDHFILTPGPLPKEMKADLIKNYTATELTEISLGLGLFHGFSKMLIALGREPDDMATTVIPTPTAPITDLDIEITKEHPVANLLSLTNKLRLYWLQLEESLWSMDSYPTNELKYIRFHLVNLFKLNSEYSNFYRIEGSSDTSKSIADQFVYDVRSITVRQREEIINDFGSEGLLNIMICLAIYDGIFRVAAVLES
;
A
#
# COMPACT_ATOMS: atom_id res chain seq x y z
N MET A 1 10.19 -20.15 38.07
CA MET A 1 9.46 -18.87 38.23
C MET A 1 10.41 -17.77 37.83
N ILE A 2 10.26 -17.24 36.62
CA ILE A 2 10.97 -16.05 36.16
C ILE A 2 10.00 -14.89 36.38
N ASN A 3 10.43 -13.88 37.14
CA ASN A 3 9.61 -12.74 37.55
C ASN A 3 9.06 -12.01 36.33
N ALA A 4 7.73 -11.92 36.27
CA ALA A 4 6.96 -11.18 35.27
C ALA A 4 6.72 -9.72 35.68
N GLU A 5 7.74 -9.07 36.25
CA GLU A 5 7.66 -7.66 36.66
C GLU A 5 8.78 -6.84 36.01
N ALA A 6 8.35 -5.81 35.27
CA ALA A 6 9.11 -4.67 34.73
C ALA A 6 10.04 -4.92 33.53
N LEU A 7 9.47 -5.24 32.36
CA LEU A 7 9.90 -4.54 31.13
C LEU A 7 9.27 -3.15 31.16
N GLN A 8 9.89 -2.24 31.90
CA GLN A 8 9.57 -0.82 31.81
C GLN A 8 9.95 -0.40 30.38
N ASN A 9 8.96 0.04 29.58
CA ASN A 9 9.20 0.46 28.20
C ASN A 9 10.14 1.68 28.20
N ASP A 10 11.44 1.47 28.01
CA ASP A 10 12.46 2.52 27.86
C ASP A 10 12.37 3.28 26.52
N LEU A 11 11.38 2.94 25.69
CA LEU A 11 11.14 3.63 24.43
C LEU A 11 10.53 5.01 24.68
N PRO A 12 11.02 6.08 24.02
CA PRO A 12 10.40 7.39 24.12
C PRO A 12 8.92 7.35 23.70
N ASN A 13 8.05 8.13 24.36
CA ASN A 13 6.60 8.09 24.11
C ASN A 13 6.20 8.27 22.64
N GLN A 14 6.94 9.08 21.87
CA GLN A 14 6.71 9.24 20.43
C GLN A 14 6.84 7.90 19.67
N TRP A 15 7.77 7.02 20.08
CA TRP A 15 7.97 5.69 19.48
C TRP A 15 6.80 4.76 19.82
N LEU A 16 6.24 4.86 21.03
CA LEU A 16 5.05 4.08 21.39
C LEU A 16 3.84 4.48 20.54
N SER A 17 3.68 5.79 20.25
CA SER A 17 2.60 6.29 19.39
C SER A 17 2.74 5.77 17.95
N ILE A 18 3.96 5.76 17.39
CA ILE A 18 4.15 5.27 16.01
C ILE A 18 4.06 3.75 15.90
N LEU A 19 4.44 3.01 16.95
CA LEU A 19 4.23 1.55 17.00
C LEU A 19 2.74 1.21 17.02
N ALA A 20 1.95 1.87 17.88
CA ALA A 20 0.50 1.69 17.92
C ALA A 20 -0.17 2.05 16.58
N PHE A 21 0.32 3.12 15.93
CA PHE A 21 -0.10 3.47 14.58
C PHE A 21 0.22 2.38 13.57
N THR A 22 1.43 1.82 13.61
CA THR A 22 1.86 0.74 12.72
C THR A 22 0.99 -0.51 12.88
N ASP A 23 0.71 -0.91 14.13
CA ASP A 23 -0.17 -2.03 14.42
C ASP A 23 -1.58 -1.80 13.86
N HIS A 24 -2.15 -0.61 14.10
CA HIS A 24 -3.47 -0.26 13.54
C HIS A 24 -3.47 -0.27 12.02
N PHE A 25 -2.45 0.32 11.40
CA PHE A 25 -2.30 0.38 9.95
C PHE A 25 -2.30 -1.02 9.32
N ILE A 26 -1.53 -1.94 9.87
CA ILE A 26 -1.41 -3.31 9.35
C ILE A 26 -2.69 -4.12 9.59
N LEU A 27 -3.27 -4.04 10.80
CA LEU A 27 -4.38 -4.89 11.22
C LEU A 27 -5.75 -4.37 10.77
N THR A 28 -5.89 -3.06 10.56
CA THR A 28 -7.18 -2.42 10.30
C THR A 28 -7.14 -1.61 9.01
N PRO A 29 -7.72 -2.10 7.90
CA PRO A 29 -7.90 -1.31 6.69
C PRO A 29 -8.99 -0.26 6.92
N GLY A 30 -8.62 0.93 7.39
CA GLY A 30 -9.60 1.98 7.66
C GLY A 30 -9.07 3.17 8.47
N PRO A 31 -9.98 4.07 8.89
CA PRO A 31 -9.64 5.33 9.54
C PRO A 31 -8.95 5.13 10.89
N LEU A 32 -8.18 6.12 11.31
CA LEU A 32 -7.56 6.12 12.64
C LEU A 32 -8.59 6.43 13.74
N PRO A 33 -8.49 5.78 14.91
CA PRO A 33 -9.21 6.22 16.10
C PRO A 33 -8.84 7.67 16.44
N LYS A 34 -9.82 8.46 16.88
CA LYS A 34 -9.63 9.90 17.17
C LYS A 34 -8.51 10.17 18.17
N GLU A 35 -8.40 9.34 19.20
CA GLU A 35 -7.38 9.45 20.24
C GLU A 35 -5.97 9.19 19.68
N MET A 36 -5.82 8.13 18.88
CA MET A 36 -4.57 7.81 18.20
C MET A 36 -4.15 8.94 17.24
N LYS A 37 -5.09 9.50 16.48
CA LYS A 37 -4.83 10.65 15.60
C LYS A 37 -4.33 11.85 16.39
N ALA A 38 -4.95 12.16 17.54
CA ALA A 38 -4.54 13.27 18.41
C ALA A 38 -3.13 13.08 18.98
N ASP A 39 -2.79 11.84 19.37
CA ASP A 39 -1.45 11.52 19.87
C ASP A 39 -0.38 11.61 18.79
N LEU A 40 -0.69 11.19 17.56
CA LEU A 40 0.25 11.27 16.43
C LEU A 40 0.57 12.72 16.07
N ILE A 41 -0.45 13.58 15.91
CA ILE A 41 -0.24 15.00 15.53
C ILE A 41 0.47 15.83 16.61
N LYS A 42 0.51 15.34 17.85
CA LYS A 42 1.28 15.96 18.94
C LYS A 42 2.78 15.70 18.79
N ASN A 43 3.16 14.55 18.23
CA ASN A 43 4.53 14.06 18.20
C ASN A 43 5.19 14.16 16.82
N TYR A 44 4.40 14.25 15.76
CA TYR A 44 4.86 14.22 14.38
C TYR A 44 4.20 15.30 13.53
N THR A 45 4.97 15.85 12.59
CA THR A 45 4.46 16.74 11.55
C THR A 45 3.62 15.97 10.53
N ALA A 46 2.78 16.70 9.78
CA ALA A 46 2.01 16.09 8.69
C ALA A 46 2.93 15.46 7.62
N THR A 47 4.07 16.10 7.31
CA THR A 47 5.07 15.55 6.38
C THR A 47 5.65 14.23 6.89
N GLU A 48 6.10 14.17 8.16
CA GLU A 48 6.64 12.93 8.74
C GLU A 48 5.59 11.80 8.76
N LEU A 49 4.33 12.12 9.10
CA LEU A 49 3.25 11.14 9.06
C LEU A 49 2.97 10.65 7.64
N THR A 50 3.01 11.53 6.63
CA THR A 50 2.90 11.13 5.21
C THR A 50 4.03 10.19 4.82
N GLU A 51 5.28 10.50 5.16
CA GLU A 51 6.44 9.67 4.82
C GLU A 51 6.39 8.30 5.50
N ILE A 52 6.09 8.26 6.80
CA ILE A 52 5.99 7.01 7.56
C ILE A 52 4.83 6.16 7.02
N SER A 53 3.66 6.76 6.79
CA SER A 53 2.50 6.06 6.25
C SER A 53 2.78 5.50 4.86
N LEU A 54 3.43 6.28 3.99
CA LEU A 54 3.79 5.82 2.64
C LEU A 54 4.79 4.66 2.70
N GLY A 55 5.81 4.76 3.56
CA GLY A 55 6.75 3.67 3.81
C GLY A 55 6.04 2.40 4.27
N LEU A 56 5.17 2.50 5.28
CA LEU A 56 4.36 1.37 5.76
C LEU A 56 3.45 0.80 4.68
N GLY A 57 2.79 1.64 3.89
CA GLY A 57 1.93 1.23 2.78
C GLY A 57 2.68 0.41 1.74
N LEU A 58 3.87 0.87 1.34
CA LEU A 58 4.73 0.15 0.40
C LEU A 58 5.21 -1.18 0.99
N PHE A 59 5.77 -1.19 2.20
CA PHE A 59 6.24 -2.43 2.83
C PHE A 59 5.11 -3.44 3.03
N HIS A 60 3.94 -2.98 3.49
CA HIS A 60 2.76 -3.83 3.66
C HIS A 60 2.30 -4.42 2.34
N GLY A 61 2.07 -3.60 1.32
CA GLY A 61 1.61 -4.05 0.00
C GLY A 61 2.57 -5.04 -0.65
N PHE A 62 3.87 -4.72 -0.70
CA PHE A 62 4.87 -5.61 -1.30
C PHE A 62 5.12 -6.88 -0.48
N SER A 63 5.06 -6.83 0.85
CA SER A 63 5.13 -8.04 1.67
C SER A 63 3.97 -9.00 1.35
N LYS A 64 2.75 -8.49 1.21
CA LYS A 64 1.58 -9.27 0.80
C LYS A 64 1.73 -9.84 -0.61
N MET A 65 2.31 -9.08 -1.55
CA MET A 65 2.64 -9.61 -2.86
C MET A 65 3.62 -10.80 -2.78
N LEU A 66 4.66 -10.74 -1.94
CA LEU A 66 5.57 -11.89 -1.76
C LEU A 66 4.84 -13.12 -1.18
N ILE A 67 3.94 -12.90 -0.22
CA ILE A 67 3.06 -13.95 0.33
C ILE A 67 2.18 -14.54 -0.76
N ALA A 68 1.48 -13.70 -1.52
CA ALA A 68 0.59 -14.11 -2.60
C ALA A 68 1.32 -14.94 -3.66
N LEU A 69 2.59 -14.61 -3.95
CA LEU A 69 3.44 -15.32 -4.90
C LEU A 69 4.08 -16.60 -4.35
N GLY A 70 3.85 -16.94 -3.07
CA GLY A 70 4.50 -18.07 -2.40
C GLY A 70 6.02 -17.89 -2.28
N ARG A 71 6.47 -16.65 -2.11
CA ARG A 71 7.89 -16.25 -1.99
C ARG A 71 8.22 -15.75 -0.58
N GLU A 72 7.46 -16.17 0.42
CA GLU A 72 7.85 -15.99 1.81
C GLU A 72 9.17 -16.72 2.06
N PRO A 73 10.19 -16.03 2.62
CA PRO A 73 11.41 -16.71 3.00
C PRO A 73 11.13 -17.63 4.21
N ASP A 74 11.62 -18.87 4.16
CA ASP A 74 11.54 -19.81 5.30
C ASP A 74 12.34 -19.31 6.51
N ASP A 75 13.41 -18.54 6.25
CA ASP A 75 14.25 -17.89 7.25
C ASP A 75 14.75 -16.53 6.70
N MET A 76 14.86 -15.54 7.58
CA MET A 76 15.39 -14.21 7.25
C MET A 76 16.85 -14.10 7.67
N ALA A 77 17.74 -14.68 6.87
CA ALA A 77 19.17 -14.45 7.03
C ALA A 77 19.48 -12.94 6.98
N THR A 78 20.22 -12.44 7.97
CA THR A 78 20.62 -11.03 8.00
C THR A 78 21.49 -10.73 6.77
N THR A 79 20.94 -9.93 5.86
CA THR A 79 21.66 -9.49 4.67
C THR A 79 22.03 -8.02 4.83
N VAL A 80 23.33 -7.71 4.82
CA VAL A 80 23.80 -6.32 4.81
C VAL A 80 23.90 -5.87 3.35
N ILE A 81 22.87 -5.18 2.89
CA ILE A 81 22.91 -4.45 1.62
C ILE A 81 23.28 -2.99 1.91
N PRO A 82 24.16 -2.36 1.10
CA PRO A 82 24.36 -0.92 1.21
C PRO A 82 23.03 -0.23 0.91
N THR A 83 22.71 0.81 1.70
CA THR A 83 21.53 1.62 1.47
C THR A 83 21.52 2.09 0.02
N PRO A 84 20.48 1.77 -0.78
CA PRO A 84 20.40 2.22 -2.16
C PRO A 84 20.60 3.73 -2.23
N THR A 85 21.38 4.19 -3.21
CA THR A 85 21.56 5.64 -3.41
C THR A 85 20.27 6.22 -3.97
N ALA A 86 19.76 7.28 -3.36
CA ALA A 86 18.61 7.99 -3.89
C ALA A 86 18.90 8.46 -5.33
N PRO A 87 17.93 8.42 -6.24
CA PRO A 87 18.18 8.87 -7.60
C PRO A 87 18.59 10.35 -7.60
N ILE A 88 19.60 10.63 -8.41
CA ILE A 88 20.23 11.96 -8.54
C ILE A 88 19.42 12.83 -9.52
N THR A 89 18.62 12.20 -10.37
CA THR A 89 17.77 12.87 -11.36
C THR A 89 16.48 13.34 -10.70
N ASP A 90 16.16 14.62 -10.86
CA ASP A 90 14.84 15.13 -10.52
C ASP A 90 13.85 14.73 -11.61
N LEU A 91 12.65 14.34 -11.18
CA LEU A 91 11.55 14.03 -12.08
C LEU A 91 10.80 15.31 -12.44
N ASP A 92 10.43 15.43 -13.71
CA ASP A 92 9.60 16.52 -14.23
C ASP A 92 8.31 15.91 -14.79
N ILE A 93 7.31 15.75 -13.93
CA ILE A 93 6.00 15.17 -14.25
C ILE A 93 4.95 16.25 -14.06
N GLU A 94 4.13 16.48 -15.08
CA GLU A 94 3.01 17.41 -15.00
C GLU A 94 1.92 16.83 -14.09
N ILE A 95 1.66 17.53 -12.98
CA ILE A 95 0.66 17.10 -12.00
C ILE A 95 -0.68 17.71 -12.35
N THR A 96 -1.67 16.87 -12.66
CA THR A 96 -3.06 17.31 -12.76
C THR A 96 -3.58 17.58 -11.34
N LYS A 97 -4.16 18.77 -11.12
CA LYS A 97 -4.70 19.16 -9.79
C LYS A 97 -5.81 18.23 -9.27
N GLU A 98 -6.37 17.40 -10.14
CA GLU A 98 -7.47 16.49 -9.84
C GLU A 98 -6.99 15.10 -9.38
N HIS A 99 -5.69 14.77 -9.46
CA HIS A 99 -5.21 13.44 -9.08
C HIS A 99 -5.19 13.28 -7.55
N PRO A 100 -6.08 12.45 -6.96
CA PRO A 100 -6.31 12.44 -5.51
C PRO A 100 -5.05 12.01 -4.73
N VAL A 101 -4.31 11.02 -5.23
CA VAL A 101 -3.05 10.59 -4.61
C VAL A 101 -1.95 11.66 -4.73
N ALA A 102 -1.96 12.47 -5.79
CA ALA A 102 -0.98 13.55 -5.92
C ALA A 102 -1.27 14.68 -4.91
N ASN A 103 -2.54 14.88 -4.58
CA ASN A 103 -2.98 15.80 -3.53
C ASN A 103 -2.62 15.27 -2.15
N LEU A 104 -2.85 13.97 -1.89
CA LEU A 104 -2.43 13.29 -0.65
C LEU A 104 -0.93 13.47 -0.37
N LEU A 105 -0.09 13.32 -1.40
CA LEU A 105 1.37 13.40 -1.30
C LEU A 105 1.92 14.82 -1.50
N SER A 106 1.07 15.85 -1.49
CA SER A 106 1.46 17.23 -1.82
C SER A 106 2.49 17.83 -0.86
N LEU A 107 2.52 17.38 0.40
CA LEU A 107 3.50 17.79 1.42
C LEU A 107 4.89 17.21 1.18
N THR A 108 5.02 16.20 0.31
CA THR A 108 6.26 15.45 0.03
C THR A 108 6.51 15.43 -1.48
N ASN A 109 6.88 16.58 -2.07
CA ASN A 109 6.95 16.74 -3.53
C ASN A 109 7.79 15.66 -4.23
N LYS A 110 8.94 15.28 -3.67
CA LYS A 110 9.80 14.26 -4.25
C LYS A 110 9.07 12.91 -4.29
N LEU A 111 8.53 12.44 -3.17
CA LEU A 111 7.78 11.18 -3.09
C LEU A 111 6.55 11.18 -3.99
N ARG A 112 5.85 12.31 -4.10
CA ARG A 112 4.72 12.49 -5.01
C ARG A 112 5.12 12.20 -6.46
N LEU A 113 6.23 12.77 -6.93
CA LEU A 113 6.68 12.57 -8.30
C LEU A 113 7.11 11.11 -8.55
N TYR A 114 7.83 10.50 -7.60
CA TYR A 114 8.18 9.08 -7.70
C TYR A 114 6.96 8.17 -7.68
N TRP A 115 5.93 8.51 -6.90
CA TRP A 115 4.68 7.77 -6.89
C TRP A 115 3.99 7.83 -8.26
N LEU A 116 3.87 9.02 -8.85
CA LEU A 116 3.27 9.18 -10.17
C LEU A 116 4.05 8.41 -11.25
N GLN A 117 5.38 8.42 -11.17
CA GLN A 117 6.22 7.61 -12.07
C GLN A 117 5.99 6.11 -11.88
N LEU A 118 5.82 5.65 -10.62
CA LEU A 118 5.53 4.26 -10.31
C LEU A 118 4.17 3.83 -10.88
N GLU A 119 3.14 4.67 -10.74
CA GLU A 119 1.83 4.43 -11.35
C GLU A 119 1.93 4.38 -12.88
N GLU A 120 2.59 5.35 -13.52
CA GLU A 120 2.80 5.34 -14.96
C GLU A 120 3.51 4.06 -15.42
N SER A 121 4.53 3.63 -14.68
CA SER A 121 5.26 2.39 -14.95
C SER A 121 4.34 1.18 -14.91
N LEU A 122 3.48 1.04 -13.89
CA LEU A 122 2.46 -0.02 -13.83
C LEU A 122 1.59 -0.04 -15.08
N TRP A 123 1.09 1.13 -15.50
CA TRP A 123 0.18 1.23 -16.65
C TRP A 123 0.86 0.95 -17.99
N SER A 124 2.19 1.04 -18.05
CA SER A 124 2.97 0.73 -19.24
C SER A 124 3.40 -0.73 -19.38
N MET A 125 3.22 -1.57 -18.33
CA MET A 125 3.66 -2.97 -18.37
C MET A 125 2.92 -3.81 -19.43
N ASP A 126 1.65 -3.51 -19.71
CA ASP A 126 0.78 -4.16 -20.72
C ASP A 126 0.68 -5.70 -20.66
N SER A 127 1.23 -6.35 -19.62
CA SER A 127 1.22 -7.82 -19.46
C SER A 127 -0.08 -8.37 -18.87
N TYR A 128 -1.02 -7.51 -18.46
CA TYR A 128 -2.32 -7.92 -17.90
C TYR A 128 -3.39 -6.91 -18.36
N PRO A 129 -4.65 -7.32 -18.59
CA PRO A 129 -5.67 -6.41 -19.14
C PRO A 129 -5.85 -5.13 -18.30
N THR A 130 -5.56 -3.98 -18.90
CA THR A 130 -5.63 -2.67 -18.22
C THR A 130 -6.99 -2.36 -17.61
N ASN A 131 -8.09 -2.81 -18.23
CA ASN A 131 -9.43 -2.61 -17.67
C ASN A 131 -9.64 -3.42 -16.37
N GLU A 132 -9.10 -4.64 -16.29
CA GLU A 132 -9.13 -5.46 -15.07
C GLU A 132 -8.35 -4.80 -13.94
N LEU A 133 -7.16 -4.28 -14.22
CA LEU A 133 -6.36 -3.53 -13.25
C LEU A 133 -7.10 -2.26 -12.77
N LYS A 134 -7.78 -1.55 -13.67
CA LYS A 134 -8.61 -0.38 -13.31
C LYS A 134 -9.80 -0.78 -12.44
N TYR A 135 -10.44 -1.92 -12.70
CA TYR A 135 -11.49 -2.45 -11.82
C TYR A 135 -10.97 -2.80 -10.44
N ILE A 136 -9.80 -3.44 -10.34
CA ILE A 136 -9.15 -3.73 -9.06
C ILE A 136 -8.94 -2.43 -8.29
N ARG A 137 -8.31 -1.44 -8.92
CA ARG A 137 -8.09 -0.12 -8.32
C ARG A 137 -9.39 0.50 -7.82
N PHE A 138 -10.43 0.55 -8.66
CA PHE A 138 -11.71 1.13 -8.25
C PHE A 138 -12.40 0.31 -7.13
N HIS A 139 -12.29 -1.01 -7.15
CA HIS A 139 -12.80 -1.86 -6.09
C HIS A 139 -12.09 -1.60 -4.76
N LEU A 140 -10.76 -1.43 -4.76
CA LEU A 140 -10.00 -1.06 -3.57
C LEU A 140 -10.44 0.29 -2.98
N VAL A 141 -10.73 1.30 -3.83
CA VAL A 141 -11.31 2.58 -3.35
C VAL A 141 -12.56 2.34 -2.51
N ASN A 142 -13.44 1.43 -2.94
CA ASN A 142 -14.66 1.08 -2.22
C ASN A 142 -14.38 0.28 -0.94
N LEU A 143 -13.44 -0.67 -0.98
CA LEU A 143 -13.06 -1.47 0.21
C LEU A 143 -12.50 -0.59 1.33
N PHE A 144 -11.63 0.36 1.00
CA PHE A 144 -11.08 1.32 1.95
C PHE A 144 -12.03 2.47 2.30
N LYS A 145 -13.20 2.54 1.65
CA LYS A 145 -14.24 3.56 1.86
C LYS A 145 -13.68 4.98 1.72
N LEU A 146 -12.86 5.20 0.70
CA LEU A 146 -12.29 6.52 0.45
C LEU A 146 -13.36 7.52 0.04
N ASN A 147 -13.03 8.81 0.17
CA ASN A 147 -13.96 9.90 -0.11
C ASN A 147 -14.36 9.99 -1.61
N SER A 148 -15.28 10.90 -1.90
CA SER A 148 -15.84 11.06 -3.25
C SER A 148 -14.82 11.47 -4.31
N GLU A 149 -13.70 12.11 -3.94
CA GLU A 149 -12.67 12.50 -4.90
C GLU A 149 -12.05 11.26 -5.55
N TYR A 150 -11.65 10.26 -4.74
CA TYR A 150 -11.12 8.99 -5.23
C TYR A 150 -12.17 8.21 -6.03
N SER A 151 -13.39 8.14 -5.51
CA SER A 151 -14.48 7.41 -6.15
C SER A 151 -14.85 7.99 -7.53
N ASN A 152 -14.84 9.32 -7.66
CA ASN A 152 -15.12 10.00 -8.92
C ASN A 152 -13.95 9.87 -9.90
N PHE A 153 -12.72 10.05 -9.43
CA PHE A 153 -11.52 10.02 -10.28
C PHE A 153 -11.23 8.62 -10.83
N TYR A 154 -11.36 7.59 -10.00
CA TYR A 154 -11.05 6.20 -10.40
C TYR A 154 -12.26 5.43 -10.93
N ARG A 155 -13.41 6.08 -11.12
CA ARG A 155 -14.63 5.42 -11.55
C ARG A 155 -14.44 4.67 -12.87
N ILE A 156 -14.92 3.43 -12.89
CA ILE A 156 -15.00 2.61 -14.10
C ILE A 156 -16.34 1.86 -14.10
N GLU A 157 -16.93 1.71 -15.29
CA GLU A 157 -18.18 0.97 -15.47
C GLU A 157 -17.90 -0.49 -15.77
N GLY A 158 -18.69 -1.40 -15.19
CA GLY A 158 -18.63 -2.86 -15.38
C GLY A 158 -18.14 -3.60 -14.13
N SER A 159 -17.89 -4.91 -14.27
CA SER A 159 -17.46 -5.74 -13.15
C SER A 159 -16.71 -6.99 -13.60
N SER A 160 -15.74 -7.42 -12.80
CA SER A 160 -15.06 -8.70 -12.93
C SER A 160 -15.04 -9.38 -11.56
N ASP A 161 -15.73 -10.52 -11.46
CA ASP A 161 -15.83 -11.25 -10.19
C ASP A 161 -14.48 -11.83 -9.77
N THR A 162 -13.64 -12.24 -10.73
CA THR A 162 -12.27 -12.70 -10.48
C THR A 162 -11.42 -11.57 -9.90
N SER A 163 -11.44 -10.38 -10.52
CA SER A 163 -10.69 -9.22 -10.05
C SER A 163 -11.14 -8.73 -8.67
N LYS A 164 -12.45 -8.79 -8.39
CA LYS A 164 -12.98 -8.50 -7.05
C LYS A 164 -12.50 -9.52 -6.02
N SER A 165 -12.64 -10.81 -6.33
CA SER A 165 -12.25 -11.89 -5.43
C SER A 165 -10.76 -11.79 -5.07
N ILE A 166 -9.88 -11.62 -6.05
CA ILE A 166 -8.44 -11.56 -5.78
C ILE A 166 -8.06 -10.29 -4.99
N ALA A 167 -8.75 -9.17 -5.23
CA ALA A 167 -8.57 -7.94 -4.47
C ALA A 167 -9.04 -8.09 -3.00
N ASP A 168 -10.20 -8.69 -2.77
CA ASP A 168 -10.71 -8.97 -1.41
C ASP A 168 -9.75 -9.88 -0.65
N GLN A 169 -9.29 -10.95 -1.29
CA GLN A 169 -8.30 -11.86 -0.72
C GLN A 169 -7.01 -11.09 -0.40
N PHE A 170 -6.48 -10.29 -1.33
CA PHE A 170 -5.26 -9.53 -1.09
C PHE A 170 -5.37 -8.55 0.09
N VAL A 171 -6.53 -7.91 0.28
CA VAL A 171 -6.76 -6.94 1.36
C VAL A 171 -6.93 -7.62 2.71
N TYR A 172 -7.75 -8.68 2.78
CA TYR A 172 -8.21 -9.26 4.06
C TYR A 172 -7.53 -10.58 4.44
N ASP A 173 -7.19 -11.43 3.47
CA ASP A 173 -6.55 -12.73 3.70
C ASP A 173 -5.72 -13.15 2.49
N VAL A 174 -4.53 -12.55 2.36
CA VAL A 174 -3.68 -12.76 1.18
C VAL A 174 -3.25 -14.21 1.00
N ARG A 175 -3.25 -15.01 2.09
CA ARG A 175 -2.92 -16.44 2.07
C ARG A 175 -4.01 -17.29 1.43
N SER A 176 -5.23 -16.75 1.30
CA SER A 176 -6.31 -17.42 0.58
C SER A 176 -6.15 -17.40 -0.94
N ILE A 177 -5.21 -16.61 -1.50
CA ILE A 177 -4.89 -16.64 -2.93
C ILE A 177 -4.28 -18.01 -3.27
N THR A 178 -5.03 -18.82 -4.00
CA THR A 178 -4.69 -20.22 -4.23
C THR A 178 -3.65 -20.40 -5.33
N VAL A 179 -2.94 -21.54 -5.30
CA VAL A 179 -2.05 -21.97 -6.41
C VAL A 179 -2.82 -22.00 -7.73
N ARG A 180 -4.06 -22.51 -7.71
CA ARG A 180 -4.92 -22.58 -8.88
C ARG A 180 -5.20 -21.21 -9.49
N GLN A 181 -5.57 -20.21 -8.69
CA GLN A 181 -5.81 -18.85 -9.20
C GLN A 181 -4.54 -18.25 -9.83
N ARG A 182 -3.37 -18.51 -9.24
CA ARG A 182 -2.09 -18.09 -9.84
C ARG A 182 -1.82 -18.80 -11.17
N GLU A 183 -2.03 -20.10 -11.22
CA GLU A 183 -1.86 -20.91 -12.44
C GLU A 183 -2.82 -20.47 -13.55
N GLU A 184 -4.08 -20.16 -13.22
CA GLU A 184 -5.06 -19.61 -14.17
C GLU A 184 -4.54 -18.28 -14.77
N ILE A 185 -4.08 -17.34 -13.95
CA ILE A 185 -3.50 -16.07 -14.43
C ILE A 185 -2.24 -16.31 -15.28
N ILE A 186 -1.36 -17.23 -14.86
CA ILE A 186 -0.14 -17.55 -15.60
C ILE A 186 -0.46 -18.19 -16.95
N ASN A 187 -1.45 -19.06 -17.01
CA ASN A 187 -1.85 -19.72 -18.25
C ASN A 187 -2.43 -18.72 -19.26
N ASP A 188 -3.17 -17.73 -18.78
CA ASP A 188 -3.83 -16.74 -19.64
C ASP A 188 -2.93 -15.54 -20.01
N PHE A 189 -2.05 -15.11 -19.08
CA PHE A 189 -1.30 -13.85 -19.19
C PHE A 189 0.21 -13.98 -18.90
N GLY A 190 0.70 -15.19 -18.64
CA GLY A 190 2.09 -15.45 -18.30
C GLY A 190 2.49 -15.00 -16.90
N SER A 191 3.74 -15.27 -16.52
CA SER A 191 4.30 -14.84 -15.23
C SER A 191 4.39 -13.32 -15.10
N GLU A 192 4.58 -12.61 -16.22
CA GLU A 192 4.56 -11.15 -16.25
C GLU A 192 3.16 -10.60 -15.94
N GLY A 193 2.10 -11.23 -16.44
CA GLY A 193 0.73 -10.88 -16.10
C GLY A 193 0.41 -11.07 -14.62
N LEU A 194 0.86 -12.18 -14.02
CA LEU A 194 0.76 -12.40 -12.58
C LEU A 194 1.54 -11.34 -11.79
N LEU A 195 2.74 -10.98 -12.23
CA LEU A 195 3.52 -9.93 -11.58
C LEU A 195 2.81 -8.57 -11.67
N ASN A 196 2.28 -8.22 -12.84
CA ASN A 196 1.61 -6.96 -13.10
C ASN A 196 0.38 -6.77 -12.19
N ILE A 197 -0.49 -7.78 -12.08
CA ILE A 197 -1.64 -7.73 -11.16
C ILE A 197 -1.20 -7.64 -9.69
N MET A 198 -0.14 -8.35 -9.29
CA MET A 198 0.36 -8.31 -7.91
C MET A 198 0.97 -6.95 -7.55
N ILE A 199 1.68 -6.30 -8.48
CA ILE A 199 2.17 -4.93 -8.29
C ILE A 199 0.99 -3.97 -8.17
N CYS A 200 -0.02 -4.07 -9.05
CA CYS A 200 -1.23 -3.25 -8.97
C CYS A 200 -1.91 -3.36 -7.59
N LEU A 201 -2.11 -4.59 -7.11
CA LEU A 201 -2.68 -4.84 -5.78
C LEU A 201 -1.80 -4.26 -4.67
N ALA A 202 -0.49 -4.49 -4.72
CA ALA A 202 0.45 -4.01 -3.70
C ALA A 202 0.47 -2.49 -3.58
N ILE A 203 0.60 -1.78 -4.71
CA ILE A 203 0.68 -0.31 -4.67
C ILE A 203 -0.64 0.30 -4.23
N TYR A 204 -1.78 -0.20 -4.73
CA TYR A 204 -3.08 0.41 -4.42
C TYR A 204 -3.62 0.04 -3.05
N ASP A 205 -3.36 -1.19 -2.55
CA ASP A 205 -3.62 -1.51 -1.15
C ASP A 205 -2.80 -0.62 -0.21
N GLY A 206 -1.52 -0.39 -0.54
CA GLY A 206 -0.65 0.48 0.24
C GLY A 206 -1.16 1.93 0.29
N ILE A 207 -1.28 2.59 -0.87
CA ILE A 207 -1.61 4.02 -0.91
C ILE A 207 -3.04 4.33 -0.49
N PHE A 208 -4.01 3.46 -0.77
CA PHE A 208 -5.39 3.69 -0.34
C PHE A 208 -5.55 3.47 1.15
N ARG A 209 -4.75 2.59 1.76
CA ARG A 209 -4.65 2.53 3.21
C ARG A 209 -4.03 3.80 3.81
N VAL A 210 -3.02 4.39 3.15
CA VAL A 210 -2.46 5.70 3.52
C VAL A 210 -3.54 6.79 3.45
N ALA A 211 -4.29 6.85 2.35
CA ALA A 211 -5.40 7.79 2.21
C ALA A 211 -6.44 7.59 3.31
N ALA A 212 -6.83 6.34 3.58
CA ALA A 212 -7.80 5.99 4.60
C ALA A 212 -7.39 6.43 6.01
N VAL A 213 -6.10 6.41 6.36
CA VAL A 213 -5.64 6.82 7.69
C VAL A 213 -5.37 8.33 7.81
N LEU A 214 -4.90 8.98 6.74
CA LEU A 214 -4.51 10.39 6.79
C LEU A 214 -5.69 11.34 6.50
N GLU A 215 -6.60 10.96 5.62
CA GLU A 215 -7.72 11.80 5.18
C GLU A 215 -9.04 11.51 5.92
N SER A 216 -9.05 10.54 6.85
CA SER A 216 -10.21 10.24 7.71
C SER A 216 -10.46 11.21 8.84
#